data_AF-A0A813ZF99-F1
#
_entry.id   AF-A0A813ZF99-F1
#
_cell.length_a   1.000
_cell.length_b   1.000
_cell.length_c   1.000
_cell.angle_alpha   90.00
_cell.angle_beta   90.00
_cell.angle_gamma   90.00
#
_symmetry.space_group_name_H-M   'P 1'
#
loop_
_entity.id
_entity.type
_entity.pdbx_description
1 polymer ?
#
loop_
_entity_poly.entity_id
_entity_poly.type
_entity_poly.pdbx_seq_one_letter_code
_entity_poly.pdbx_strand_id
1 'polypeptide(L)'
;MINFSRNLYGIPLVPDSSGKLRHPEEIGGHYQGDIKLPVLSHGVAKRGVAMRGSYVRWPNGIVPYVISSDYASTEQNAIVYAMRLLENLTAVNNVPCVQFRDKVAADGDYYITISNGSGCSSYVGRYTGYTLNRTVTLQHPGCIYNGTIMHELIHTLDK
;
A
#
# COMPACT_ATOMS: atom_id res chain seq x y z
N MET A 1 -10.60 19.24 0.51
CA MET A 1 -11.34 18.10 1.10
C MET A 1 -11.64 17.13 -0.04
N ILE A 2 -10.95 15.99 -0.08
CA ILE A 2 -11.23 14.96 -1.09
C ILE A 2 -12.55 14.30 -0.69
N ASN A 3 -13.55 14.46 -1.54
CA ASN A 3 -14.91 14.03 -1.31
C ASN A 3 -15.02 12.54 -1.70
N PHE A 4 -14.99 11.66 -0.71
CA PHE A 4 -15.32 10.23 -0.86
C PHE A 4 -16.84 10.08 -1.06
N SER A 5 -17.35 10.44 -2.23
CA SER A 5 -18.75 10.17 -2.59
C SER A 5 -18.80 9.32 -3.85
N ARG A 6 -18.91 7.99 -3.63
CA ARG A 6 -19.92 7.08 -4.21
C ARG A 6 -19.46 5.61 -4.10
N ASN A 7 -19.69 5.03 -2.92
CA ASN A 7 -20.24 3.69 -2.73
C ASN A 7 -20.53 3.50 -1.24
N LEU A 8 -21.82 3.55 -0.89
CA LEU A 8 -22.38 3.45 0.46
C LEU A 8 -22.44 2.01 0.99
N TYR A 9 -21.52 1.14 0.56
CA TYR A 9 -21.28 -0.15 1.20
C TYR A 9 -19.85 -0.11 1.72
N GLY A 10 -19.69 -0.11 3.04
CA GLY A 10 -18.37 -0.25 3.65
C GLY A 10 -17.65 -1.47 3.07
N ILE A 11 -16.32 -1.43 3.09
CA ILE A 11 -15.48 -2.57 2.70
C ILE A 11 -16.04 -3.84 3.38
N PRO A 12 -16.38 -4.89 2.64
CA PRO A 12 -17.02 -6.06 3.22
C PRO A 12 -16.09 -6.70 4.24
N LEU A 13 -16.67 -7.09 5.39
CA LEU A 13 -15.95 -7.86 6.39
C LEU A 13 -15.54 -9.20 5.80
N VAL A 14 -14.33 -9.65 6.12
CA VAL A 14 -13.79 -10.95 5.72
C VAL A 14 -13.47 -11.78 6.97
N PRO A 15 -13.58 -13.12 6.92
CA PRO A 15 -13.24 -13.97 8.05
C PRO A 15 -11.73 -13.94 8.30
N ASP A 16 -11.33 -13.75 9.56
CA ASP A 16 -9.94 -13.94 10.01
C ASP A 16 -9.62 -15.43 10.22
N SER A 17 -8.40 -15.74 10.70
CA SER A 17 -7.95 -17.11 10.96
C SER A 17 -8.78 -17.85 12.02
N SER A 18 -9.56 -17.14 12.84
CA SER A 18 -10.50 -17.71 13.82
C SER A 18 -11.94 -17.82 13.29
N GLY A 19 -12.17 -17.42 12.03
CA GLY A 19 -13.49 -17.38 11.41
C GLY A 19 -14.32 -16.15 11.80
N LYS A 20 -13.76 -15.20 12.55
CA LYS A 20 -14.47 -13.98 12.96
C LYS A 20 -14.45 -12.97 11.82
N LEU A 21 -15.61 -12.40 11.50
CA LEU A 21 -15.73 -11.32 10.52
C LEU A 21 -15.07 -10.04 11.03
N ARG A 22 -14.10 -9.52 10.26
CA ARG A 22 -13.34 -8.31 10.58
C ARG A 22 -13.10 -7.46 9.35
N HIS A 23 -12.79 -6.19 9.57
CA HIS A 23 -12.23 -5.34 8.52
C HIS A 23 -10.87 -5.93 8.09
N PRO A 24 -10.63 -6.13 6.79
CA PRO A 24 -9.35 -6.65 6.29
C PRO A 24 -8.12 -5.92 6.84
N GLU A 25 -8.24 -4.61 7.08
CA GLU A 25 -7.22 -3.74 7.65
C GLU A 25 -6.87 -4.08 9.11
N GLU A 26 -7.64 -4.92 9.81
CA GLU A 26 -7.40 -5.25 11.23
C GLU A 26 -6.91 -6.69 11.46
N ILE A 27 -6.81 -7.51 10.40
CA ILE A 27 -6.54 -8.95 10.52
C ILE A 27 -5.07 -9.22 10.84
N GLY A 28 -4.16 -8.39 10.33
CA GLY A 28 -2.72 -8.64 10.41
C GLY A 28 -2.06 -8.27 11.75
N GLY A 29 -2.81 -7.73 12.72
CA GLY A 29 -2.26 -7.27 14.00
C GLY A 29 -1.21 -6.17 13.85
N HIS A 30 -1.28 -5.38 12.78
CA HIS A 30 -0.29 -4.37 12.48
C HIS A 30 -0.55 -3.08 13.28
N TYR A 31 0.44 -2.18 13.30
CA TYR A 31 0.29 -0.90 13.99
C TYR A 31 -0.83 -0.10 13.34
N GLN A 32 -1.71 0.49 14.17
CA GLN A 32 -2.93 1.17 13.69
C GLN A 32 -3.84 0.30 12.79
N GLY A 33 -3.68 -1.03 12.82
CA GLY A 33 -4.42 -2.00 12.00
C GLY A 33 -3.58 -2.55 10.85
N ASP A 34 -3.03 -1.64 10.04
CA ASP A 34 -2.58 -1.87 8.66
C ASP A 34 -1.12 -1.44 8.39
N ILE A 35 -0.45 -0.82 9.36
CA ILE A 35 0.94 -0.37 9.21
C ILE A 35 1.92 -1.43 9.69
N LYS A 36 2.64 -2.04 8.74
CA LYS A 36 3.75 -2.94 9.04
C LYS A 36 4.90 -2.15 9.66
N LEU A 37 5.25 -2.50 10.90
CA LEU A 37 6.46 -1.98 11.55
C LEU A 37 7.64 -2.91 11.28
N PRO A 38 8.85 -2.38 11.04
CA PRO A 38 10.03 -3.22 11.00
C PRO A 38 10.31 -3.82 12.38
N VAL A 39 10.95 -4.99 12.40
CA VAL A 39 11.22 -5.76 13.64
C VAL A 39 11.87 -4.88 14.73
N LEU A 40 12.79 -3.98 14.34
CA LEU A 40 13.49 -3.08 15.27
C LEU A 40 12.62 -1.93 15.84
N SER A 41 11.45 -1.65 15.26
CA SER A 41 10.58 -0.54 15.69
C SER A 41 9.43 -0.96 16.62
N HIS A 42 9.27 -2.25 16.90
CA HIS A 42 8.18 -2.76 17.75
C HIS A 42 8.21 -2.22 19.19
N GLY A 43 9.33 -1.66 19.66
CA GLY A 43 9.45 -0.98 20.96
C GLY A 43 9.47 0.55 20.93
N VAL A 44 9.59 1.17 19.74
CA VAL A 44 9.89 2.62 19.59
C VAL A 44 8.75 3.41 18.92
N ALA A 45 7.77 2.73 18.30
CA ALA A 45 6.64 3.34 17.57
C ALA A 45 5.55 3.99 18.45
N LYS A 46 5.92 4.64 19.56
CA LYS A 46 5.01 5.45 20.40
C LYS A 46 4.93 6.92 19.97
N ARG A 47 5.78 7.35 19.04
CA ARG A 47 5.68 8.67 18.39
C ARG A 47 5.33 8.40 16.93
N GLY A 48 4.26 9.01 16.43
CA GLY A 48 3.65 8.68 15.14
C GLY A 48 4.68 8.41 14.04
N VAL A 49 4.38 7.45 13.17
CA VAL A 49 5.26 6.94 12.10
C VAL A 49 5.38 7.97 10.96
N ALA A 50 5.77 9.19 11.28
CA ALA A 50 6.37 10.11 10.33
C ALA A 50 7.86 9.79 10.30
N MET A 51 8.25 8.94 9.37
CA MET A 51 9.66 8.64 9.16
C MET A 51 10.32 9.92 8.63
N ARG A 52 11.08 10.62 9.47
CA ARG A 52 11.69 11.88 9.06
C ARG A 52 12.99 11.62 8.29
N GLY A 53 13.01 12.01 7.03
CA GLY A 53 14.23 12.09 6.21
C GLY A 53 13.98 11.81 4.73
N SER A 54 14.77 12.41 3.84
CA SER A 54 14.63 12.22 2.39
C SER A 54 14.85 10.77 1.95
N TYR A 55 15.55 9.95 2.74
CA TYR A 55 15.82 8.55 2.44
C TYR A 55 14.56 7.68 2.44
N VAL A 56 13.50 8.05 3.16
CA VAL A 56 12.23 7.33 3.17
C VAL A 56 11.26 7.75 2.06
N ARG A 57 11.65 8.67 1.17
CA ARG A 57 10.85 9.05 0.01
C ARG A 57 11.35 8.38 -1.25
N TRP A 58 10.43 8.12 -2.16
CA TRP A 58 10.75 7.65 -3.49
C TRP A 58 11.45 8.76 -4.29
N PRO A 59 12.64 8.50 -4.88
CA PRO A 59 13.32 9.48 -5.71
C PRO A 59 12.41 9.93 -6.84
N ASN A 60 12.27 11.24 -7.00
CA ASN A 60 11.40 11.86 -8.01
C ASN A 60 9.93 11.43 -7.93
N GLY A 61 9.47 10.89 -6.79
CA GLY A 61 8.11 10.34 -6.65
C GLY A 61 7.85 9.07 -7.47
N ILE A 62 8.90 8.41 -7.97
CA ILE A 62 8.76 7.21 -8.82
C ILE A 62 8.81 5.96 -7.94
N VAL A 63 7.73 5.17 -7.98
CA VAL A 63 7.56 3.91 -7.27
C VAL A 63 7.58 2.76 -8.28
N PRO A 64 8.71 2.03 -8.41
CA PRO A 64 8.73 0.80 -9.18
C PRO A 64 7.90 -0.26 -8.46
N TYR A 65 7.12 -1.06 -9.19
CA TYR A 65 6.30 -2.11 -8.59
C TYR A 65 6.37 -3.44 -9.36
N VAL A 66 5.99 -4.49 -8.66
CA VAL A 66 5.64 -5.81 -9.22
C VAL A 66 4.29 -6.23 -8.62
N ILE A 67 3.40 -6.77 -9.45
CA ILE A 67 2.13 -7.34 -8.98
C ILE A 67 2.26 -8.87 -8.98
N SER A 68 1.87 -9.53 -7.89
CA SER A 68 1.90 -11.00 -7.82
C SER A 68 1.04 -11.62 -8.91
N SER A 69 1.52 -12.73 -9.47
CA SER A 69 0.76 -13.57 -10.41
C SER A 69 -0.44 -14.27 -9.77
N ASP A 70 -0.55 -14.24 -8.44
CA ASP A 70 -1.69 -14.82 -7.70
C ASP A 70 -2.99 -14.03 -7.88
N TYR A 71 -2.93 -12.83 -8.46
CA TYR A 71 -4.10 -12.04 -8.81
C TYR A 71 -4.63 -12.41 -10.18
N ALA A 72 -5.96 -12.51 -10.29
CA ALA A 72 -6.63 -12.58 -11.58
C ALA A 72 -6.38 -11.31 -12.41
N SER A 73 -6.47 -11.41 -13.74
CA SER A 73 -6.25 -10.26 -14.63
C SER A 73 -7.14 -9.06 -14.32
N THR A 74 -8.39 -9.31 -13.90
CA THR A 74 -9.34 -8.28 -13.46
C THR A 74 -8.88 -7.54 -12.21
N GLU A 75 -8.21 -8.23 -11.29
CA GLU A 75 -7.69 -7.66 -10.04
C GLU A 75 -6.41 -6.88 -10.29
N GLN A 76 -5.51 -7.41 -11.12
CA GLN A 76 -4.33 -6.68 -11.58
C GLN A 76 -4.74 -5.37 -12.27
N ASN A 77 -5.77 -5.41 -13.12
CA ASN A 77 -6.33 -4.21 -13.74
C ASN A 77 -6.91 -3.21 -12.73
N ALA A 78 -7.59 -3.69 -11.67
CA ALA A 78 -8.09 -2.82 -10.61
C ALA A 78 -6.94 -2.16 -9.82
N ILE A 79 -5.86 -2.89 -9.55
CA ILE A 79 -4.65 -2.37 -8.89
C ILE A 79 -4.00 -1.28 -9.76
N VAL A 80 -3.78 -1.56 -11.04
CA VAL A 80 -3.21 -0.58 -11.98
C VAL A 80 -4.13 0.63 -12.14
N TYR A 81 -5.44 0.44 -12.21
CA TYR A 81 -6.41 1.53 -12.28
C TYR A 81 -6.31 2.45 -11.05
N ALA A 82 -6.23 1.88 -9.85
CA ALA A 82 -6.07 2.65 -8.61
C ALA A 82 -4.74 3.43 -8.57
N MET A 83 -3.65 2.86 -9.09
CA MET A 83 -2.38 3.59 -9.28
C MET A 83 -2.57 4.81 -10.19
N ARG A 84 -3.17 4.63 -11.37
CA ARG A 84 -3.43 5.75 -12.31
C ARG A 84 -4.35 6.81 -11.72
N LEU A 85 -5.34 6.40 -10.93
CA LEU A 85 -6.21 7.32 -10.23
C LEU A 85 -5.43 8.18 -9.23
N LEU A 86 -4.52 7.57 -8.46
CA LEU A 86 -3.66 8.28 -7.52
C LEU A 86 -2.67 9.23 -8.20
N GLU A 87 -2.06 8.82 -9.33
CA GLU A 87 -1.20 9.69 -10.15
C GLU A 87 -1.95 10.96 -10.60
N ASN A 88 -3.19 10.79 -11.07
CA ASN A 88 -4.04 11.90 -11.50
C ASN A 88 -4.43 12.81 -10.33
N LEU A 89 -4.88 12.23 -9.21
CA LEU A 89 -5.29 13.00 -8.02
C LEU A 89 -4.15 13.78 -7.37
N THR A 90 -2.90 13.37 -7.60
CA THR A 90 -1.70 14.05 -7.10
C THR A 90 -1.06 14.97 -8.13
N ALA A 91 -1.66 15.16 -9.31
CA ALA A 91 -1.08 15.99 -10.36
C ALA A 91 -1.20 17.49 -10.06
N VAL A 92 -0.12 18.22 -10.30
CA VAL A 92 -0.07 19.70 -10.27
C VAL A 92 0.36 20.18 -11.65
N ASN A 93 -0.41 21.08 -12.26
CA ASN A 93 -0.17 21.54 -13.64
C ASN A 93 -0.06 20.39 -14.65
N ASN A 94 -0.88 19.35 -14.51
CA ASN A 94 -0.87 18.12 -15.32
C ASN A 94 0.42 17.28 -15.19
N VAL A 95 1.27 17.56 -14.20
CA VAL A 95 2.45 16.74 -13.88
C VAL A 95 2.16 15.95 -12.61
N PRO A 96 2.18 14.60 -12.65
CA PRO A 96 1.92 13.77 -11.48
C PRO A 96 3.04 13.94 -10.43
N CYS A 97 2.67 14.14 -9.16
CA CYS A 97 3.66 14.20 -8.06
C CYS A 97 4.21 12.81 -7.69
N VAL A 98 3.47 11.75 -8.03
CA VAL A 98 3.82 10.36 -7.78
C VAL A 98 3.56 9.58 -9.06
N GLN A 99 4.44 8.63 -9.39
CA GLN A 99 4.31 7.79 -10.58
C GLN A 99 4.64 6.33 -10.25
N PHE A 100 3.78 5.43 -10.67
CA PHE A 100 3.95 3.98 -10.58
C PHE A 100 4.37 3.43 -11.94
N ARG A 101 5.48 2.70 -11.96
CA ARG A 101 5.95 2.02 -13.17
C ARG A 101 6.38 0.59 -12.88
N ASP A 102 6.35 -0.25 -13.90
CA ASP A 102 6.88 -1.59 -13.79
C ASP A 102 8.37 -1.55 -13.37
N LYS A 103 8.73 -2.49 -12.51
CA LYS A 103 10.11 -2.69 -12.09
C LYS A 103 10.99 -3.07 -13.28
N VAL A 104 12.16 -2.45 -13.37
CA VAL A 104 13.24 -2.83 -14.30
C VAL A 104 14.47 -3.35 -13.55
N ALA A 105 15.46 -3.88 -14.28
CA ALA A 105 16.69 -4.40 -13.70
C ALA A 105 17.47 -3.33 -12.92
N ALA A 106 17.53 -2.10 -13.43
CA ALA A 106 18.25 -0.98 -12.82
C ALA A 106 17.71 -0.55 -11.45
N ASP A 107 16.47 -0.93 -11.10
CA ASP A 107 15.90 -0.62 -9.79
C ASP A 107 16.54 -1.44 -8.66
N GLY A 108 17.20 -2.56 -8.97
CA GLY A 108 17.70 -3.48 -7.96
C GLY A 108 16.57 -3.89 -7.00
N ASP A 109 16.75 -3.57 -5.72
CA ASP A 109 15.81 -3.85 -4.64
C ASP A 109 14.83 -2.69 -4.33
N TYR A 110 14.90 -1.58 -5.07
CA TYR A 110 14.07 -0.38 -4.83
C TYR A 110 12.73 -0.46 -5.56
N TYR A 111 11.83 -1.31 -5.08
CA TYR A 111 10.48 -1.46 -5.61
C TYR A 111 9.52 -1.97 -4.53
N ILE A 112 8.22 -1.83 -4.75
CA ILE A 112 7.20 -2.49 -3.93
C ILE A 112 6.69 -3.76 -4.61
N THR A 113 6.32 -4.75 -3.80
CA THR A 113 5.62 -5.95 -4.30
C THR A 113 4.18 -5.89 -3.84
N ILE A 114 3.23 -5.97 -4.76
CA ILE A 114 1.81 -6.10 -4.44
C ILE A 114 1.50 -7.59 -4.34
N SER A 115 1.14 -8.08 -3.15
CA SER A 115 0.96 -9.51 -2.88
C SER A 115 -0.42 -9.84 -2.33
N ASN A 116 -0.97 -10.95 -2.82
CA ASN A 116 -2.20 -11.51 -2.27
C ASN A 116 -1.87 -12.27 -0.98
N GLY A 117 -2.24 -11.70 0.16
CA GLY A 117 -2.01 -12.27 1.48
C GLY A 117 -3.14 -11.89 2.43
N SER A 118 -3.04 -12.26 3.70
CA SER A 118 -4.09 -11.99 4.68
C SER A 118 -4.12 -10.50 5.09
N GLY A 119 -5.30 -9.90 5.02
CA GLY A 119 -5.57 -8.50 5.35
C GLY A 119 -5.11 -7.47 4.30
N CYS A 120 -5.33 -6.18 4.60
CA CYS A 120 -4.74 -5.07 3.86
C CYS A 120 -3.67 -4.41 4.73
N SER A 121 -2.46 -4.27 4.20
CA SER A 121 -1.38 -3.62 4.95
C SER A 121 -0.16 -3.24 4.13
N SER A 122 0.55 -2.21 4.58
CA SER A 122 1.78 -1.73 3.96
C SER A 122 2.79 -1.24 5.00
N TYR A 123 4.05 -1.16 4.57
CA TYR A 123 5.05 -0.34 5.27
C TYR A 123 4.85 1.14 4.94
N VAL A 124 5.36 2.03 5.81
CA VAL A 124 5.33 3.48 5.58
C VAL A 124 6.58 3.95 4.84
N GLY A 125 6.38 4.69 3.74
CA GLY A 125 7.42 5.28 2.92
C GLY A 125 8.24 4.25 2.12
N ARG A 126 9.27 4.75 1.43
CA ARG A 126 10.35 3.95 0.86
C ARG A 126 11.17 3.35 1.99
N TYR A 127 10.83 2.14 2.40
CA TYR A 127 11.60 1.43 3.41
C TYR A 127 13.00 1.06 2.87
N THR A 128 14.05 1.67 3.46
CA THR A 128 15.47 1.46 3.09
C THR A 128 16.25 0.64 4.12
N GLY A 129 15.58 0.00 5.09
CA GLY A 129 16.25 -0.82 6.13
C GLY A 129 16.67 -2.21 5.65
N TYR A 130 17.35 -2.96 6.53
CA TYR A 130 17.88 -4.32 6.27
C TYR A 130 16.83 -5.39 5.98
N THR A 131 15.54 -5.10 6.21
CA THR A 131 14.46 -6.00 5.83
C THR A 131 14.02 -5.70 4.40
N LEU A 132 14.29 -6.64 3.49
CA LEU A 132 13.95 -6.58 2.06
C LEU A 132 12.43 -6.56 1.75
N ASN A 133 11.59 -6.59 2.79
CA ASN A 133 10.16 -6.77 2.59
C ASN A 133 9.48 -5.41 2.36
N ARG A 134 9.21 -5.10 1.09
CA ARG A 134 8.50 -3.90 0.61
C ARG A 134 7.10 -4.27 0.11
N THR A 135 6.49 -5.23 0.79
CA THR A 135 5.22 -5.81 0.35
C THR A 135 4.05 -4.94 0.78
N VAL A 136 3.22 -4.56 -0.18
CA VAL A 136 1.85 -4.11 0.01
C VAL A 136 0.96 -5.35 -0.07
N THR A 137 0.32 -5.71 1.04
CA THR A 137 -0.60 -6.84 1.08
C THR A 137 -1.99 -6.35 0.72
N LEU A 138 -2.60 -6.95 -0.31
CA LEU A 138 -4.00 -6.72 -0.65
C LEU A 138 -4.70 -8.08 -0.76
N GLN A 139 -5.40 -8.49 0.29
CA GLN A 139 -6.19 -9.71 0.29
C GLN A 139 -7.26 -9.70 -0.80
N HIS A 140 -7.31 -10.78 -1.59
CA HIS A 140 -8.51 -11.14 -2.33
C HIS A 140 -9.28 -12.27 -1.60
N PRO A 141 -10.62 -12.15 -1.45
CA PRO A 141 -11.41 -10.91 -1.57
C PRO A 141 -11.18 -9.99 -0.36
N GLY A 142 -11.56 -8.71 -0.49
CA GLY A 142 -11.59 -7.76 0.63
C GLY A 142 -10.83 -6.46 0.38
N CYS A 143 -9.63 -6.52 -0.20
CA CYS A 143 -8.77 -5.34 -0.41
C CYS A 143 -8.78 -4.80 -1.85
N ILE A 144 -9.41 -5.50 -2.80
CA ILE A 144 -9.44 -5.12 -4.23
C ILE A 144 -10.56 -4.11 -4.51
N TYR A 145 -10.49 -2.97 -3.83
CA TYR A 145 -11.35 -1.81 -4.04
C TYR A 145 -10.48 -0.58 -4.20
N ASN A 146 -10.80 0.29 -5.18
CA ASN A 146 -9.95 1.45 -5.51
C ASN A 146 -9.53 2.27 -4.27
N GLY A 147 -10.45 2.54 -3.34
CA GLY A 147 -10.16 3.26 -2.11
C GLY A 147 -9.16 2.54 -1.20
N THR A 148 -9.34 1.24 -0.99
CA THR A 148 -8.45 0.41 -0.17
C THR A 148 -7.08 0.26 -0.81
N ILE A 149 -7.02 -0.01 -2.12
CA ILE A 149 -5.76 -0.10 -2.87
C ILE A 149 -5.01 1.23 -2.76
N MET A 150 -5.68 2.36 -3.00
CA MET A 150 -5.06 3.68 -2.88
C MET A 150 -4.59 3.98 -1.46
N HIS A 151 -5.36 3.60 -0.44
CA HIS A 151 -4.99 3.77 0.97
C HIS A 151 -3.68 3.05 1.30
N GLU A 152 -3.56 1.79 0.90
CA GLU A 152 -2.32 1.03 1.10
C GLU A 152 -1.15 1.57 0.26
N LEU A 153 -1.41 2.02 -0.97
CA LEU A 153 -0.39 2.69 -1.78
C LEU A 153 0.07 4.00 -1.16
N ILE A 154 -0.82 4.79 -0.54
CA ILE A 154 -0.48 6.05 0.13
C ILE A 154 0.45 5.81 1.32
N HIS A 155 0.29 4.71 2.06
CA HIS A 155 1.25 4.34 3.10
C HIS A 155 2.67 4.28 2.55
N THR A 156 2.88 3.80 1.32
CA THR A 156 4.21 3.67 0.70
C THR A 156 4.91 5.01 0.36
N LEU A 157 4.23 6.15 0.43
CA LEU A 157 4.70 7.41 -0.15
C LEU A 157 5.35 8.41 0.83
N ASP A 158 5.38 8.10 2.13
CA ASP A 158 5.76 8.99 3.25
C ASP A 158 4.70 10.07 3.56
N LYS A 159 4.58 10.46 4.84
CA LYS A 159 3.58 11.44 5.32
C LYS A 159 4.13 12.87 5.37
#